data_AF-A0A3R9FVX6-F1
#
_entry.id   AF-A0A3R9FVX6-F1
#
_cell.length_a   1.000
_cell.length_b   1.000
_cell.length_c   1.000
_cell.angle_alpha   90.00
_cell.angle_beta   90.00
_cell.angle_gamma   90.00
#
_symmetry.space_group_name_H-M   'P 1'
#
loop_
_entity.id
_entity.type
_entity.pdbx_description
1 polymer ?
#
loop_
_entity_poly.entity_id
_entity_poly.type
_entity_poly.pdbx_seq_one_letter_code
_entity_poly.pdbx_strand_id
1 'polypeptide(L)'
;MKKYEFIEHTADARFKAFGATAEEAFANAAQAMFNVMIDTSDINPQITEYIELQAPDLENLLVDWLSELLYLFEVNMVVFSRFEVFAIEKKGLEYLLSAKAEGEPLDLEKHVFDTEVKAVTYNDLGVQITSQGVTVRITVDT
;
A
#
# COMPACT_ATOMS: atom_id res chain seq x y z
N MET A 1 -8.96 42.70 11.56
CA MET A 1 -8.03 41.71 12.14
C MET A 1 -8.11 40.44 11.31
N LYS A 2 -6.95 39.84 10.96
CA LYS A 2 -6.87 38.56 10.24
C LYS A 2 -7.44 37.48 11.18
N LYS A 3 -8.48 36.74 10.76
CA LYS A 3 -9.22 35.80 11.63
C LYS A 3 -8.62 34.39 11.67
N TYR A 4 -7.91 34.00 10.61
CA TYR A 4 -7.12 32.78 10.53
C TYR A 4 -6.16 32.90 9.34
N GLU A 5 -5.18 32.00 9.32
CA GLU A 5 -4.23 31.79 8.23
C GLU A 5 -3.91 30.30 8.19
N PHE A 6 -4.04 29.70 7.01
CA PHE A 6 -3.63 28.32 6.80
C PHE A 6 -2.14 28.31 6.48
N ILE A 7 -1.41 27.43 7.15
CA ILE A 7 0.01 27.19 6.95
C ILE A 7 0.12 25.89 6.14
N GLU A 8 1.11 25.80 5.26
CA GLU A 8 1.41 24.60 4.49
C GLU A 8 1.65 23.41 5.44
N HIS A 9 0.83 22.37 5.31
CA HIS A 9 1.03 21.09 5.97
C HIS A 9 1.44 20.07 4.90
N THR A 10 2.69 19.63 4.92
CA THR A 10 3.12 18.44 4.18
C THR A 10 2.79 17.22 5.04
N ALA A 11 1.48 16.90 5.12
CA ALA A 11 0.96 15.73 5.82
C ALA A 11 1.01 14.47 4.94
N ASP A 12 1.51 14.56 3.71
CA ASP A 12 1.48 13.44 2.78
C ASP A 12 2.87 12.80 2.62
N ALA A 13 2.94 11.47 2.69
CA ALA A 13 4.10 10.71 2.24
C ALA A 13 3.93 10.29 0.78
N ARG A 14 4.97 10.51 -0.04
CA ARG A 14 4.99 10.17 -1.47
C ARG A 14 6.11 9.21 -1.78
N PHE A 15 5.78 8.12 -2.47
CA PHE A 15 6.77 7.13 -2.87
C PHE A 15 6.49 6.57 -4.25
N LYS A 16 7.53 5.95 -4.82
CA LYS A 16 7.45 5.18 -6.05
C LYS A 16 7.88 3.76 -5.75
N ALA A 17 7.18 2.80 -6.33
CA ALA A 17 7.59 1.40 -6.33
C ALA A 17 7.76 0.91 -7.77
N PHE A 18 8.61 -0.09 -7.91
CA PHE A 18 9.08 -0.59 -9.20
C PHE A 18 8.95 -2.10 -9.25
N GLY A 19 8.83 -2.65 -10.45
CA GLY A 19 8.86 -4.09 -10.67
C GLY A 19 9.09 -4.41 -12.14
N ALA A 20 9.55 -5.62 -12.43
CA ALA A 20 9.57 -6.15 -13.80
C ALA A 20 8.13 -6.36 -14.31
N THR A 21 7.18 -6.62 -13.40
CA THR A 21 5.75 -6.77 -13.70
C THR A 21 4.90 -5.86 -12.80
N ALA A 22 3.59 -5.78 -13.09
CA ALA A 22 2.66 -5.00 -12.28
C ALA A 22 2.49 -5.62 -10.89
N GLU A 23 2.47 -6.94 -10.81
CA GLU A 23 2.41 -7.72 -9.58
C GLU A 23 3.57 -7.37 -8.65
N GLU A 24 4.81 -7.38 -9.17
CA GLU A 24 6.00 -7.02 -8.40
C GLU A 24 5.95 -5.55 -7.94
N ALA A 25 5.53 -4.64 -8.82
CA ALA A 25 5.40 -3.23 -8.46
C ALA A 25 4.34 -2.98 -7.37
N PHE A 26 3.22 -3.72 -7.38
CA PHE A 26 2.15 -3.62 -6.38
C PHE A 26 2.57 -4.23 -5.04
N ALA A 27 3.29 -5.36 -5.05
CA ALA A 27 3.87 -5.94 -3.84
C ALA A 27 4.89 -4.96 -3.20
N ASN A 28 5.76 -4.36 -4.02
CA ASN A 28 6.73 -3.38 -3.57
C ASN A 28 6.07 -2.07 -3.08
N ALA A 29 4.91 -1.69 -3.63
CA ALA A 29 4.14 -0.54 -3.15
C ALA A 29 3.57 -0.79 -1.74
N ALA A 30 3.05 -1.99 -1.49
CA ALA A 30 2.60 -2.39 -0.15
C ALA A 30 3.76 -2.38 0.85
N GLN A 31 4.90 -2.93 0.45
CA GLN A 31 6.11 -2.91 1.27
C GLN A 31 6.57 -1.48 1.60
N ALA A 32 6.51 -0.58 0.61
CA ALA A 32 6.86 0.83 0.81
C ALA A 32 5.89 1.53 1.77
N MET A 33 4.58 1.30 1.64
CA MET A 33 3.57 1.88 2.54
C MET A 33 3.77 1.43 3.99
N PHE A 34 4.00 0.13 4.22
CA PHE A 34 4.25 -0.36 5.58
C PHE A 34 5.56 0.19 6.16
N ASN A 35 6.60 0.36 5.35
CA ASN A 35 7.84 1.01 5.78
C ASN A 35 7.72 2.53 6.03
N VAL A 36 6.65 3.19 5.56
CA VAL A 36 6.32 4.56 6.02
C VAL A 36 5.82 4.52 7.48
N MET A 37 5.10 3.47 7.85
CA MET A 37 4.51 3.34 9.18
C MET A 37 5.49 2.80 10.21
N ILE A 38 6.24 1.75 9.85
CA ILE A 38 7.02 0.93 10.76
C ILE A 38 8.17 0.20 10.04
N ASP A 39 9.30 0.02 10.72
CA ASP A 39 10.38 -0.86 10.22
C ASP A 39 9.89 -2.32 10.15
N THR A 40 9.65 -2.79 8.92
CA THR A 40 9.13 -4.14 8.69
C THR A 40 10.18 -5.24 8.82
N SER A 41 11.46 -4.91 9.01
CA SER A 41 12.55 -5.90 9.01
C SER A 41 12.55 -6.87 10.20
N ASP A 42 11.93 -6.48 11.32
CA ASP A 42 11.82 -7.30 12.54
C ASP A 42 10.46 -8.02 12.68
N ILE A 43 9.59 -7.93 11.67
CA ILE A 43 8.28 -8.59 11.69
C ILE A 43 8.44 -10.06 11.31
N ASN A 44 7.93 -10.96 12.15
CA ASN A 44 7.99 -12.40 11.90
C ASN A 44 6.67 -12.90 11.27
N PRO A 45 6.63 -13.23 9.97
CA PRO A 45 5.39 -13.57 9.29
C PRO A 45 4.82 -14.93 9.74
N GLN A 46 3.86 -14.89 10.66
CA GLN A 46 3.15 -16.05 11.22
C GLN A 46 1.68 -16.12 10.78
N ILE A 47 1.11 -14.97 10.41
CA ILE A 47 -0.24 -14.81 9.89
C ILE A 47 -0.15 -14.63 8.39
N THR A 48 -1.08 -15.24 7.65
CA THR A 48 -1.23 -15.06 6.21
C THR A 48 -2.67 -14.67 5.90
N GLU A 49 -2.84 -13.52 5.26
CA GLU A 49 -4.12 -13.05 4.73
C GLU A 49 -4.11 -13.21 3.21
N TYR A 50 -5.14 -13.86 2.66
CA TYR A 50 -5.35 -13.96 1.21
C TYR A 50 -6.37 -12.91 0.78
N ILE A 51 -6.02 -12.16 -0.26
CA ILE A 51 -6.76 -10.98 -0.68
C ILE A 51 -7.10 -11.11 -2.16
N GLU A 52 -8.37 -10.93 -2.49
CA GLU A 52 -8.88 -10.85 -3.86
C GLU A 52 -9.64 -9.54 -4.03
N LEU A 53 -9.26 -8.77 -5.04
CA LEU A 53 -9.84 -7.46 -5.33
C LEU A 53 -10.17 -7.34 -6.81
N GLN A 54 -11.11 -6.46 -7.14
CA GLN A 54 -11.42 -6.11 -8.51
C GLN A 54 -11.66 -4.61 -8.67
N ALA A 55 -11.20 -4.04 -9.77
CA ALA A 55 -11.33 -2.62 -10.05
C ALA A 55 -11.38 -2.35 -11.57
N PRO A 56 -11.96 -1.22 -12.02
CA PRO A 56 -12.10 -0.91 -13.44
C PRO A 56 -10.75 -0.66 -14.15
N ASP A 57 -9.72 -0.27 -13.41
CA ASP A 57 -8.37 -0.02 -13.93
C ASP A 57 -7.30 -0.28 -12.85
N LEU A 58 -6.04 -0.25 -13.26
CA LEU A 58 -4.89 -0.52 -12.40
C LEU A 58 -4.69 0.54 -11.31
N GLU A 59 -5.09 1.78 -11.54
CA GLU A 59 -4.92 2.86 -10.57
C GLU A 59 -5.90 2.67 -9.40
N ASN A 60 -7.17 2.42 -9.72
CA ASN A 60 -8.17 2.05 -8.70
C ASN A 60 -7.78 0.74 -8.00
N LEU A 61 -7.29 -0.27 -8.74
CA LEU A 61 -6.85 -1.54 -8.13
C LEU A 61 -5.70 -1.35 -7.14
N LEU A 62 -4.77 -0.43 -7.44
CA LEU A 62 -3.65 -0.11 -6.56
C LEU A 62 -4.12 0.59 -5.28
N VAL A 63 -5.07 1.53 -5.40
CA VAL A 63 -5.65 2.21 -4.24
C VAL A 63 -6.40 1.21 -3.36
N ASP A 64 -7.24 0.36 -3.96
CA ASP A 64 -8.00 -0.67 -3.24
C ASP A 64 -7.06 -1.67 -2.55
N TRP A 65 -5.99 -2.10 -3.23
CA TRP A 65 -4.97 -2.99 -2.67
C TRP A 65 -4.31 -2.44 -1.42
N LEU A 66 -3.82 -1.20 -1.48
CA LEU A 66 -3.15 -0.58 -0.35
C LEU A 66 -4.15 -0.22 0.76
N SER A 67 -5.38 0.18 0.40
CA SER A 67 -6.43 0.49 1.38
C SER A 67 -6.91 -0.73 2.13
N GLU A 68 -7.04 -1.88 1.45
CA GLU A 68 -7.40 -3.16 2.09
C GLU A 68 -6.32 -3.58 3.10
N LEU A 69 -5.04 -3.46 2.73
CA LEU A 69 -3.94 -3.76 3.65
C LEU A 69 -3.91 -2.83 4.86
N LEU A 70 -4.17 -1.53 4.65
CA LEU A 70 -4.26 -0.56 5.73
C LEU A 70 -5.44 -0.89 6.66
N TYR A 71 -6.61 -1.22 6.09
CA TYR A 71 -7.78 -1.66 6.84
C TYR A 71 -7.49 -2.91 7.69
N LEU A 72 -6.84 -3.93 7.11
CA LEU A 72 -6.45 -5.14 7.84
C LEU A 72 -5.48 -4.82 8.99
N PHE A 73 -4.55 -3.90 8.77
CA PHE A 73 -3.67 -3.41 9.82
C PHE A 73 -4.44 -2.75 10.97
N GLU A 74 -5.34 -1.82 10.67
CA GLU A 74 -6.08 -1.05 11.68
C GLU A 74 -7.14 -1.88 12.42
N VAL A 75 -7.85 -2.74 11.70
CA VAL A 75 -9.04 -3.44 12.23
C VAL A 75 -8.68 -4.82 12.77
N ASN A 76 -7.85 -5.57 12.04
CA ASN A 76 -7.43 -6.89 12.50
C ASN A 76 -6.16 -6.83 13.37
N MET A 77 -5.55 -5.64 13.53
CA MET A 77 -4.36 -5.42 14.34
C MET A 77 -3.21 -6.34 13.90
N VAL A 78 -2.97 -6.44 12.58
CA VAL A 78 -1.90 -7.25 11.99
C VAL A 78 -0.90 -6.35 11.25
N VAL A 79 0.38 -6.46 11.59
CA VAL A 79 1.44 -5.75 10.86
C VAL A 79 2.08 -6.68 9.84
N PHE A 80 2.08 -6.28 8.57
CA PHE A 80 2.58 -7.09 7.46
C PHE A 80 4.02 -6.72 7.08
N SER A 81 4.80 -7.72 6.68
CA SER A 81 6.18 -7.55 6.19
C SER A 81 6.52 -8.32 4.92
N ARG A 82 5.59 -9.13 4.42
CA ARG A 82 5.74 -9.79 3.12
C ARG A 82 4.46 -9.65 2.33
N PHE A 83 4.63 -9.31 1.07
CA PHE A 83 3.54 -9.09 0.14
C PHE A 83 3.86 -9.86 -1.13
N GLU A 84 2.91 -10.67 -1.59
CA GLU A 84 3.04 -11.40 -2.84
C GLU A 84 1.76 -11.22 -3.64
N VAL A 85 1.87 -10.59 -4.79
CA VAL A 85 0.77 -10.51 -5.76
C VAL A 85 0.96 -11.64 -6.76
N PHE A 86 0.05 -12.61 -6.74
CA PHE A 86 0.14 -13.80 -7.58
C PHE A 86 -0.21 -13.49 -9.04
N ALA A 87 -1.23 -12.65 -9.25
CA ALA A 87 -1.71 -12.28 -10.57
C ALA A 87 -2.49 -10.97 -10.56
N ILE A 88 -2.31 -10.17 -11.62
CA ILE A 88 -3.24 -9.10 -12.00
C ILE A 88 -3.77 -9.41 -13.40
N GLU A 89 -5.01 -9.86 -13.49
CA GLU A 89 -5.63 -10.30 -14.74
C GLU A 89 -6.72 -9.34 -15.21
N LYS A 90 -6.76 -9.01 -16.50
CA LYS A 90 -7.90 -8.29 -17.08
C LYS A 90 -9.01 -9.27 -17.46
N LYS A 91 -10.20 -9.16 -16.84
CA LYS A 91 -11.40 -9.93 -17.22
C LYS A 91 -12.52 -8.98 -17.64
N GLY A 92 -12.77 -8.92 -18.94
CA GLY A 92 -13.76 -8.02 -19.51
C GLY A 92 -13.37 -6.55 -19.32
N LEU A 93 -14.15 -5.84 -18.50
CA LEU A 93 -13.97 -4.41 -18.22
C LEU A 93 -13.22 -4.14 -16.92
N GLU A 94 -12.88 -5.16 -16.15
CA GLU A 94 -12.25 -5.04 -14.83
C GLU A 94 -10.90 -5.77 -14.80
N TYR A 95 -10.07 -5.38 -13.84
CA TYR A 95 -8.87 -6.08 -13.42
C TYR A 95 -9.15 -6.81 -12.12
N LEU A 96 -8.63 -8.03 -12.00
CA LEU A 96 -8.69 -8.84 -10.79
C LEU A 96 -7.28 -9.02 -10.25
N LEU A 97 -7.12 -8.78 -8.96
CA LEU A 97 -5.90 -9.03 -8.20
C LEU A 97 -6.12 -10.22 -7.29
N SER A 98 -5.16 -11.15 -7.28
CA SER A 98 -5.05 -12.21 -6.28
C SER A 98 -3.70 -12.11 -5.60
N ALA A 99 -3.69 -12.00 -4.28
CA ALA A 99 -2.46 -11.77 -3.51
C ALA A 99 -2.52 -12.44 -2.13
N LYS A 100 -1.38 -12.43 -1.45
CA LYS A 100 -1.31 -12.62 0.00
C LYS A 100 -0.45 -11.56 0.67
N ALA A 101 -0.75 -11.30 1.92
CA ALA A 101 0.10 -10.54 2.83
C ALA A 101 0.42 -11.42 4.06
N GLU A 102 1.67 -11.38 4.52
CA GLU A 102 2.12 -12.14 5.68
C GLU A 102 2.73 -11.21 6.74
N GLY A 103 2.41 -11.48 7.99
CA GLY A 103 2.68 -10.58 9.10
C GLY A 103 2.52 -11.24 10.46
N GLU A 104 2.42 -10.42 11.49
CA GLU A 104 2.18 -10.87 12.88
C GLU A 104 1.21 -9.92 13.60
N PRO A 105 0.59 -10.35 14.72
CA PRO A 105 -0.21 -9.46 15.54
C PRO A 105 0.58 -8.22 15.97
N LEU A 106 -0.06 -7.06 15.93
CA LEU A 106 0.50 -5.81 16.42
C LEU A 106 0.83 -5.92 17.92
N ASP A 107 2.10 -5.70 18.25
CA ASP A 107 2.61 -5.67 19.61
C ASP A 107 3.23 -4.28 19.86
N LEU A 108 2.54 -3.45 20.64
CA LEU A 108 2.96 -2.07 20.91
C LEU A 108 4.25 -1.95 21.74
N GLU A 109 4.73 -3.03 22.36
CA GLU A 109 6.05 -3.05 23.03
C GLU A 109 7.18 -3.31 22.04
N LYS A 110 6.91 -4.07 20.97
CA LYS A 110 7.87 -4.43 19.92
C LYS A 110 7.86 -3.44 18.76
N HIS A 111 6.68 -3.05 18.30
CA HIS A 111 6.43 -2.32 17.06
C HIS A 111 6.45 -0.82 17.31
N VAL A 112 7.54 -0.16 16.89
CA VAL A 112 7.71 1.30 16.98
C VAL A 112 7.24 1.94 15.69
N PHE A 113 6.29 2.86 15.79
CA PHE A 113 5.75 3.61 14.64
C PHE A 113 6.53 4.89 14.39
N ASP A 114 6.96 5.09 13.15
CA ASP A 114 7.58 6.34 12.70
C ASP A 114 6.52 7.37 12.33
N THR A 115 5.42 6.93 11.71
CA THR A 115 4.34 7.77 11.20
C THR A 115 3.05 6.95 11.10
N GLU A 116 1.90 7.57 11.29
CA GLU A 116 0.61 6.94 11.02
C GLU A 116 0.25 7.18 9.55
N VAL A 117 -0.21 6.16 8.83
CA VAL A 117 -0.84 6.37 7.52
C VAL A 117 -2.35 6.29 7.73
N LYS A 118 -3.07 7.37 7.40
CA LYS A 118 -4.52 7.46 7.60
C LYS A 118 -5.31 7.01 6.38
N ALA A 119 -4.78 7.25 5.19
CA ALA A 119 -5.48 6.93 3.95
C ALA A 119 -4.53 6.83 2.76
N VAL A 120 -4.88 5.96 1.81
CA VAL A 120 -4.28 5.93 0.48
C VAL A 120 -5.07 6.90 -0.41
N THR A 121 -4.37 7.78 -1.12
CA THR A 121 -5.02 8.87 -1.86
C THR A 121 -4.87 8.69 -3.38
N TYR A 122 -5.77 9.32 -4.13
CA TYR A 122 -5.67 9.46 -5.58
C TYR A 122 -4.73 10.60 -6.01
N ASN A 123 -4.13 11.34 -5.07
CA ASN A 123 -3.24 12.45 -5.38
C ASN A 123 -1.90 11.93 -5.94
N ASP A 124 -1.48 12.46 -7.09
CA ASP A 124 -0.25 12.05 -7.81
C ASP A 124 -0.15 10.52 -8.07
N LEU A 125 -1.30 9.82 -8.08
CA LEU A 125 -1.41 8.40 -8.38
C LEU A 125 -0.98 8.15 -9.84
N GLY A 126 -0.32 7.03 -10.09
CA GLY A 126 -0.13 6.59 -11.46
C GLY A 126 0.54 5.24 -11.60
N VAL A 127 0.10 4.47 -12.59
CA VAL A 127 0.71 3.19 -12.98
C VAL A 127 1.27 3.32 -14.39
N GLN A 128 2.60 3.30 -14.52
CA GLN A 128 3.29 3.42 -15.80
C GLN A 128 3.94 2.09 -16.19
N ILE A 129 3.45 1.49 -17.28
CA ILE A 129 3.99 0.26 -17.85
C ILE A 129 4.85 0.61 -19.06
N THR A 130 6.09 0.13 -19.08
CA THR A 130 7.04 0.34 -20.18
C THR A 130 7.73 -0.96 -20.56
N SER A 131 8.51 -0.96 -21.63
CA SER A 131 9.37 -2.09 -22.00
C SER A 131 10.49 -2.36 -20.99
N GLN A 132 10.77 -1.44 -20.07
CA GLN A 132 11.80 -1.57 -19.03
C GLN A 132 11.23 -2.05 -17.69
N GLY A 133 9.91 -2.20 -17.57
CA GLY A 133 9.22 -2.59 -16.34
C GLY A 133 8.06 -1.66 -16.00
N VAL A 134 7.56 -1.81 -14.78
CA VAL A 134 6.42 -1.09 -14.22
C VAL A 134 6.88 -0.17 -13.11
N THR A 135 6.37 1.07 -13.12
CA THR A 135 6.55 2.04 -12.04
C THR A 135 5.18 2.48 -11.55
N VAL A 136 4.98 2.46 -10.24
CA VAL A 136 3.79 3.01 -9.59
C VAL A 136 4.16 4.22 -8.73
N ARG A 137 3.28 5.21 -8.67
CA ARG A 137 3.42 6.42 -7.86
C ARG A 137 2.22 6.51 -6.92
N ILE A 138 2.48 6.69 -5.63
CA ILE A 138 1.45 6.72 -4.59
C ILE A 138 1.71 7.89 -3.65
N THR A 139 0.62 8.51 -3.22
CA THR A 139 0.58 9.46 -2.10
C THR A 139 -0.33 8.91 -1.02
N VAL A 140 0.16 8.87 0.22
CA VAL A 140 -0.62 8.51 1.40
C VAL A 140 -0.71 9.71 2.34
N ASP A 141 -1.89 9.89 2.95
CA ASP A 141 -2.13 10.88 3.99
C ASP A 141 -1.60 10.34 5.33
N THR A 142 -0.83 11.14 6.05
CA THR A 142 -0.16 10.78 7.31
C THR A 142 -0.54 11.66 8.49
#